data_AF-A0ABD5PPK4-F1
#
_entry.id   AF-A0ABD5PPK4-F1
#
_cell.length_a   1.000
_cell.length_b   1.000
_cell.length_c   1.000
_cell.angle_alpha   90.00
_cell.angle_beta   90.00
_cell.angle_gamma   90.00
#
_symmetry.space_group_name_H-M   'P 1'
#
loop_
_entity.id
_entity.type
_entity.pdbx_description
1 polymer ?
#
loop_
_entity_poly.entity_id
_entity_poly.type
_entity_poly.pdbx_seq_one_letter_code
_entity_poly.pdbx_strand_id
1 'polypeptide(L)'
;MDESTDEDKPVLVRLGELAVSIVVLTGVTVVVGYGGWALLTLSARLGGPDPRTEDGDLLRERLFVWPDRNREFMRNDGRGELPLRP
;
A
#
# COMPACT_ATOMS: atom_id res chain seq x y z
N MET A 1 40.16 22.58 -13.47
CA MET A 1 39.00 21.80 -13.01
C MET A 1 39.24 20.42 -13.58
N ASP A 2 40.01 19.61 -12.85
CA ASP A 2 40.39 18.28 -13.32
C ASP A 2 39.19 17.37 -13.20
N GLU A 3 38.62 17.03 -14.35
CA GLU A 3 37.70 15.93 -14.52
C GLU A 3 38.56 14.65 -14.55
N SER A 4 39.01 14.20 -13.38
CA SER A 4 39.64 12.89 -13.26
C SER A 4 38.55 11.83 -13.37
N THR A 5 38.44 11.25 -14.56
CA THR A 5 37.65 10.05 -14.78
C THR A 5 38.04 8.99 -13.76
N ASP A 6 37.04 8.35 -13.17
CA ASP A 6 37.13 7.28 -12.16
C ASP A 6 37.98 6.06 -12.61
N GLU A 7 38.54 6.11 -13.82
CA GLU A 7 39.24 5.05 -14.57
C GLU A 7 40.58 4.59 -13.96
N ASP A 8 41.20 5.36 -13.06
CA ASP A 8 42.50 5.01 -12.44
C ASP A 8 42.40 4.35 -11.05
N LYS A 9 41.19 4.13 -10.53
CA LYS A 9 41.03 3.45 -9.23
C LYS A 9 41.34 1.96 -9.30
N PRO A 10 42.09 1.41 -8.32
CA PRO A 10 42.30 -0.03 -8.20
C PRO A 10 40.95 -0.76 -8.10
N VAL A 11 40.81 -1.90 -8.79
CA VAL A 11 39.57 -2.69 -8.84
C VAL A 11 39.01 -3.01 -7.46
N LEU A 12 39.88 -3.30 -6.48
CA LEU A 12 39.48 -3.56 -5.10
C LEU A 12 38.83 -2.35 -4.41
N VAL A 13 39.27 -1.14 -4.74
CA VAL A 13 38.69 0.11 -4.21
C VAL A 13 37.29 0.31 -4.81
N ARG A 14 37.13 0.12 -6.12
CA ARG A 14 35.81 0.20 -6.78
C ARG A 14 34.83 -0.84 -6.25
N LEU A 15 35.30 -2.07 -6.02
CA LEU A 15 34.47 -3.12 -5.41
C LEU A 15 34.06 -2.77 -3.98
N GLY A 16 34.97 -2.15 -3.21
CA GLY A 16 34.66 -1.63 -1.87
C GLY A 16 33.58 -0.53 -1.92
N GLU A 17 33.73 0.45 -2.81
CA GLU A 17 32.75 1.53 -3.00
C GLU A 17 31.37 1.00 -3.44
N LEU A 18 31.36 0.00 -4.34
CA LEU A 18 30.14 -0.67 -4.78
C LEU A 18 29.47 -1.41 -3.61
N ALA A 19 30.24 -2.16 -2.82
CA ALA A 19 29.71 -2.89 -1.66
C ALA A 19 29.11 -1.92 -0.64
N VAL A 20 29.80 -0.81 -0.33
CA VAL A 20 29.28 0.25 0.55
C VAL A 20 27.98 0.84 -0.02
N SER A 21 27.95 1.15 -1.31
CA SER A 21 26.74 1.66 -1.98
C SER A 21 25.56 0.69 -1.84
N ILE A 22 25.78 -0.60 -2.08
CA ILE A 22 24.74 -1.63 -1.93
C ILE A 22 24.24 -1.69 -0.49
N VAL A 23 25.14 -1.73 0.50
CA VAL A 23 24.77 -1.81 1.92
C VAL A 23 23.96 -0.59 2.34
N VAL A 24 24.41 0.61 1.97
CA VAL A 24 23.72 1.87 2.29
C VAL A 24 22.34 1.91 1.63
N LEU A 25 22.27 1.64 0.32
CA LEU A 25 21.01 1.65 -0.41
C LEU A 25 20.03 0.63 0.17
N THR A 26 20.49 -0.60 0.42
CA THR A 26 19.68 -1.66 1.01
C THR A 26 19.16 -1.25 2.38
N GLY A 27 20.01 -0.69 3.24
CA GLY A 27 19.61 -0.20 4.56
C GLY A 27 18.53 0.89 4.47
N VAL A 28 18.72 1.88 3.59
CA VAL A 28 17.73 2.94 3.35
C VAL A 28 16.41 2.36 2.84
N THR A 29 16.45 1.47 1.84
CA THR A 29 15.25 0.84 1.28
C THR A 29 14.50 0.01 2.32
N VAL A 30 15.21 -0.73 3.18
CA VAL A 30 14.62 -1.50 4.27
C VAL A 30 13.96 -0.56 5.29
N VAL A 31 14.64 0.49 5.73
CA VAL A 31 14.07 1.45 6.70
C VAL A 31 12.85 2.16 6.12
N VAL A 32 12.91 2.64 4.88
CA VAL A 32 11.78 3.28 4.21
C VAL A 32 10.65 2.29 3.96
N GLY A 33 10.96 1.05 3.56
CA GLY A 33 10.00 0.00 3.29
C GLY A 33 9.23 -0.42 4.54
N TYR A 34 9.95 -0.82 5.60
CA TYR A 34 9.34 -1.20 6.87
C TYR A 34 8.70 0.00 7.58
N GLY A 35 9.31 1.18 7.50
CA GLY A 35 8.74 2.42 8.04
C GLY A 35 7.42 2.77 7.35
N GLY A 36 7.37 2.71 6.02
CA GLY A 36 6.16 2.91 5.24
C GLY A 36 5.09 1.86 5.56
N TRP A 37 5.47 0.58 5.63
CA TRP A 37 4.56 -0.50 6.01
C TRP A 37 3.98 -0.29 7.41
N ALA A 38 4.82 0.05 8.39
CA ALA A 38 4.39 0.29 9.77
C ALA A 38 3.46 1.49 9.86
N LEU A 39 3.77 2.59 9.15
CA LEU A 39 2.93 3.78 9.10
C LEU A 39 1.57 3.47 8.48
N LEU A 40 1.54 2.81 7.32
CA LEU A 40 0.29 2.42 6.65
C LEU A 40 -0.54 1.47 7.52
N THR A 41 0.11 0.50 8.17
CA THR A 41 -0.55 -0.44 9.09
C THR A 41 -1.16 0.29 10.28
N LEU A 42 -0.42 1.23 10.87
CA LEU A 42 -0.90 2.03 11.98
C LEU A 42 -2.07 2.93 11.56
N SER A 43 -1.96 3.61 10.41
CA SER A 43 -3.04 4.42 9.85
C SER A 43 -4.30 3.59 9.58
N ALA A 44 -4.14 2.40 9.00
CA ALA A 44 -5.27 1.49 8.75
C ALA A 44 -5.91 0.99 10.06
N ARG A 45 -5.10 0.70 11.08
CA ARG A 45 -5.59 0.21 12.38
C ARG A 45 -6.26 1.29 13.22
N LEU A 46 -5.73 2.52 13.20
CA LEU A 46 -6.34 3.65 13.90
C LEU A 46 -7.60 4.13 13.19
N GLY A 47 -7.66 3.97 11.86
CA GLY A 47 -8.82 4.33 11.05
C GLY A 47 -9.04 5.84 10.97
N GLY A 48 -9.71 6.25 9.88
CA GLY A 48 -10.37 7.55 9.82
C GLY A 48 -11.80 7.46 10.36
N PRO A 49 -12.52 8.58 10.48
CA PRO A 49 -13.96 8.55 10.74
C PRO A 49 -14.64 7.67 9.70
N ASP A 50 -15.36 6.64 10.15
CA ASP A 50 -16.11 5.78 9.24
C ASP A 50 -17.28 6.59 8.66
N PRO A 51 -17.28 6.87 7.34
CA PRO A 51 -18.29 7.72 6.74
C PRO A 51 -19.66 7.05 6.83
N ARG A 52 -20.70 7.87 6.97
CA ARG A 52 -22.08 7.40 6.96
C ARG A 52 -22.67 7.54 5.58
N THR A 53 -23.54 6.59 5.20
CA THR A 53 -24.35 6.69 4.00
C THR A 53 -25.48 7.70 4.18
N GLU A 54 -26.20 8.04 3.11
CA GLU A 54 -27.35 8.97 3.15
C GLU A 54 -28.42 8.54 4.18
N ASP A 55 -28.56 7.23 4.38
CA ASP A 55 -29.52 6.64 5.34
C ASP A 55 -28.99 6.57 6.79
N GLY A 56 -27.77 7.07 7.04
CA GLY A 56 -27.17 7.13 8.38
C GLY A 56 -26.39 5.88 8.82
N ASP A 57 -26.42 4.81 8.04
CA ASP A 57 -25.63 3.59 8.26
C ASP A 57 -24.13 3.85 8.07
N LEU A 58 -23.30 3.06 8.74
CA LEU A 58 -21.85 3.09 8.53
C LEU A 58 -21.49 2.44 7.19
N LEU A 59 -20.67 3.13 6.38
CA LEU A 59 -20.27 2.66 5.06
C LEU A 59 -19.58 1.30 5.13
N ARG A 60 -18.72 1.06 6.15
CA ARG A 60 -18.07 -0.25 6.32
C ARG A 60 -19.08 -1.39 6.46
N GLU A 61 -20.18 -1.14 7.18
CA GLU A 61 -21.17 -2.17 7.50
C GLU A 61 -21.98 -2.50 6.25
N ARG A 62 -22.34 -1.48 5.46
CA ARG A 62 -22.95 -1.68 4.14
C ARG A 62 -22.03 -2.39 3.16
N LEU A 63 -20.77 -1.97 3.04
CA LEU A 63 -19.78 -2.62 2.19
C LEU A 63 -19.56 -4.09 2.56
N PHE A 64 -19.59 -4.41 3.85
CA PHE A 64 -19.36 -5.77 4.34
C PHE A 64 -20.48 -6.75 3.90
N VAL A 65 -21.74 -6.31 3.98
CA VAL A 65 -22.91 -7.14 3.66
C VAL A 65 -23.36 -7.05 2.21
N TRP A 66 -22.93 -6.02 1.47
CA TRP A 66 -23.32 -5.80 0.08
C TRP A 66 -23.05 -6.99 -0.87
N PRO A 67 -21.90 -7.69 -0.81
CA PRO A 67 -21.61 -8.80 -1.70
C PRO A 67 -22.61 -9.94 -1.62
N ASP A 68 -23.08 -10.26 -0.41
CA ASP A 68 -24.04 -11.34 -0.19
C ASP A 68 -25.42 -10.96 -0.74
N ARG A 69 -25.89 -9.74 -0.45
CA ARG A 69 -27.16 -9.23 -0.99
C ARG A 69 -27.14 -9.14 -2.52
N ASN A 70 -26.03 -8.65 -3.09
CA ASN A 70 -25.88 -8.56 -4.54
C ASN A 70 -25.83 -9.95 -5.18
N ARG A 71 -25.13 -10.91 -4.57
CA ARG A 71 -25.12 -12.30 -5.04
C ARG A 71 -26.51 -12.92 -5.00
N GLU A 72 -27.30 -12.69 -3.96
CA GLU A 72 -28.67 -13.18 -3.86
C GLU A 72 -29.59 -12.56 -4.92
N PHE A 73 -29.50 -11.24 -5.12
CA PHE A 73 -30.25 -10.54 -6.16
C PHE A 73 -29.92 -11.06 -7.57
N MET A 74 -28.63 -11.26 -7.86
CA MET A 74 -28.18 -11.81 -9.15
C MET A 74 -28.60 -13.28 -9.33
N ARG A 75 -28.68 -14.08 -8.25
CA ARG A 75 -29.20 -15.46 -8.30
C ARG A 75 -30.69 -15.53 -8.64
N ASN A 76 -31.43 -14.47 -8.36
CA ASN A 76 -32.85 -14.35 -8.72
C ASN A 76 -33.05 -13.66 -10.08
N ASP A 77 -32.05 -13.71 -10.97
CA ASP A 77 -32.05 -13.05 -12.29
C ASP A 77 -32.35 -11.54 -12.21
N GLY A 78 -31.94 -10.88 -11.12
CA GLY A 78 -32.21 -9.47 -10.89
C GLY A 78 -33.69 -9.15 -10.61
N ARG A 79 -34.48 -10.16 -10.19
CA ARG A 79 -35.86 -9.95 -9.73
C ARG A 79 -35.90 -9.80 -8.22
N GLY A 80 -36.72 -8.86 -7.76
CA GLY A 80 -36.89 -8.53 -6.34
C GLY A 80 -36.50 -7.09 -6.05
N GLU A 81 -36.34 -6.78 -4.76
CA GLU A 81 -35.90 -5.46 -4.32
C GLU A 81 -34.41 -5.29 -4.61
N LEU A 82 -34.04 -4.15 -5.21
CA LEU A 82 -32.66 -3.87 -5.54
C LEU A 82 -31.86 -3.71 -4.23
N PRO A 83 -30.75 -4.43 -4.03
CA PRO A 83 -29.97 -4.29 -2.82
C PRO A 83 -29.46 -2.85 -2.69
N LEU A 84 -29.56 -2.31 -1.46
CA LEU A 84 -29.07 -0.98 -1.14
C LEU A 84 -27.62 -0.85 -1.62
N ARG A 85 -27.30 0.29 -2.25
CA ARG A 85 -25.94 0.58 -2.71
C ARG A 85 -24.99 0.62 -1.51
N PRO A 86 -23.74 0.19 -1.71
CA PRO A 86 -22.74 0.26 -0.66
C PRO A 86 -22.53 1.71 -0.25
#